data_AF-A0A918XNM6-F1
#
_entry.id   AF-A0A918XNM6-F1
#
_cell.length_a   1.000
_cell.length_b   1.000
_cell.length_c   1.000
_cell.angle_alpha   90.00
_cell.angle_beta   90.00
_cell.angle_gamma   90.00
#
_symmetry.space_group_name_H-M   'P 1'
#
loop_
_entity.id
_entity.type
_entity.pdbx_description
1 polymer ?
#
loop_
_entity_poly.entity_id
_entity_poly.type
_entity_poly.pdbx_seq_one_letter_code
_entity_poly.pdbx_strand_id
1 'polypeptide(L)'
;MPDASAPAGTRGASYIVPCSSRFRDRVADLAARRGASAADLARAVLLLVGPDQLARVPDPGEPDPADREAIELRSGASRGRVLKRKPRIQMRLPAGYRDSDLRRALALALQMAEGEAQLALVTASDRRAEAAVEKARDGLAEENATLRQLVSDLATPVLERGITGRSDALFVLGFPPTAVPDPTTVKRRWRRLAMIYHPDSAFGDHERMSQLNLALSRLLG
;
A
#
# COMPACT_ATOMS: atom_id res chain seq x y z
N MET A 1 47.31 4.82 17.58
CA MET A 1 46.99 5.18 16.20
C MET A 1 46.83 3.87 15.44
N PRO A 2 45.59 3.35 15.26
CA PRO A 2 45.39 2.14 14.50
C PRO A 2 45.48 2.46 13.01
N ASP A 3 46.15 1.56 12.30
CA ASP A 3 46.50 1.60 10.89
C ASP A 3 45.25 1.60 10.02
N ALA A 4 45.07 2.65 9.21
CA ALA A 4 43.96 2.78 8.27
C ALA A 4 44.28 1.94 7.02
N SER A 5 44.08 0.63 7.11
CA SER A 5 44.14 -0.26 5.95
C SER A 5 43.09 0.17 4.94
N ALA A 6 43.53 0.62 3.76
CA ALA A 6 42.68 0.89 2.60
C ALA A 6 41.76 -0.33 2.32
N PRO A 7 40.48 -0.14 1.95
CA PRO A 7 39.61 -1.25 1.62
C PRO A 7 40.22 -2.03 0.45
N ALA A 8 40.45 -3.33 0.65
CA ALA A 8 40.96 -4.24 -0.36
C ALA A 8 40.13 -4.08 -1.64
N GLY A 9 40.75 -3.59 -2.72
CA GLY A 9 40.07 -3.31 -3.97
C GLY A 9 39.33 -4.56 -4.46
N THR A 10 37.99 -4.48 -4.49
CA THR A 10 37.14 -5.58 -4.90
C THR A 10 37.48 -5.94 -6.36
N ARG A 11 38.12 -7.09 -6.60
CA ARG A 11 38.42 -7.55 -7.97
C ARG A 11 37.14 -7.56 -8.79
N GLY A 12 37.20 -6.98 -10.00
CA GLY A 12 36.12 -7.08 -10.97
C GLY A 12 35.89 -8.52 -11.40
N ALA A 13 34.68 -9.02 -11.22
CA ALA A 13 34.20 -10.31 -11.69
C ALA A 13 33.40 -10.15 -12.99
N SER A 14 33.46 -11.18 -13.84
CA SER A 14 32.63 -11.27 -15.04
C SER A 14 31.38 -12.06 -14.72
N TYR A 15 30.21 -11.47 -14.97
CA TYR A 15 28.90 -12.07 -14.76
C TYR A 15 28.28 -12.45 -16.10
N ILE A 16 27.67 -13.64 -16.15
CA ILE A 16 26.88 -14.13 -17.28
C ILE A 16 25.49 -14.44 -16.74
N VAL A 17 24.61 -13.44 -16.78
CA VAL A 17 23.30 -13.48 -16.13
C VAL A 17 22.24 -13.98 -17.11
N PRO A 18 21.68 -15.20 -16.94
CA PRO A 18 20.63 -15.71 -17.81
C PRO A 18 19.33 -14.93 -17.59
N CYS A 19 18.71 -14.45 -18.66
CA CYS A 19 17.44 -13.74 -18.63
C CYS A 19 16.66 -13.96 -19.94
N SER A 20 15.39 -13.58 -19.99
CA SER A 20 14.62 -13.65 -21.24
C SER A 20 15.20 -12.73 -22.33
N SER A 21 15.02 -13.11 -23.60
CA SER A 21 15.43 -12.31 -24.77
C SER A 21 14.79 -10.92 -24.70
N ARG A 22 13.49 -10.84 -24.43
CA ARG A 22 12.76 -9.57 -24.31
C ARG A 22 13.36 -8.66 -23.23
N PHE A 23 13.72 -9.20 -22.08
CA PHE A 23 14.34 -8.41 -21.01
C PHE A 23 15.74 -7.93 -21.41
N ARG A 24 16.57 -8.82 -21.96
CA ARG A 24 17.90 -8.49 -22.48
C ARG A 24 17.84 -7.35 -23.49
N ASP A 25 16.94 -7.44 -24.45
CA ASP A 25 16.84 -6.48 -25.55
C ASP A 25 16.39 -5.11 -25.03
N ARG A 26 15.40 -5.07 -24.12
CA ARG A 26 14.99 -3.82 -23.45
C ARG A 26 16.14 -3.16 -22.67
N VAL A 27 16.94 -3.97 -21.94
CA VAL A 27 18.11 -3.46 -21.21
C VAL A 27 19.16 -2.93 -22.18
N ALA A 28 19.44 -3.65 -23.27
CA ALA A 28 20.39 -3.23 -24.30
C ALA A 28 19.95 -1.92 -24.97
N ASP A 29 18.66 -1.79 -25.30
CA ASP A 29 18.10 -0.57 -25.88
C ASP A 29 18.17 0.61 -24.91
N LEU A 30 17.86 0.38 -23.62
CA LEU A 30 18.01 1.42 -22.59
C LEU A 30 19.47 1.85 -22.46
N ALA A 31 20.40 0.90 -22.41
CA ALA A 31 21.83 1.15 -22.33
C ALA A 31 22.30 2.00 -23.52
N ALA A 32 21.90 1.62 -24.74
CA ALA A 32 22.19 2.38 -25.96
C ALA A 32 21.62 3.81 -25.92
N ARG A 33 20.34 3.98 -25.54
CA ARG A 33 19.70 5.30 -25.42
C ARG A 33 20.39 6.20 -24.38
N ARG A 34 21.00 5.62 -23.35
CA ARG A 34 21.70 6.33 -22.28
C ARG A 34 23.21 6.47 -22.52
N GLY A 35 23.74 5.97 -23.64
CA GLY A 35 25.19 5.97 -23.91
C GLY A 35 26.00 5.21 -22.86
N ALA A 36 25.41 4.17 -22.26
CA ALA A 36 25.96 3.42 -21.14
C ALA A 36 25.99 1.92 -21.45
N SER A 37 26.70 1.13 -20.64
CA SER A 37 26.61 -0.34 -20.70
C SER A 37 25.56 -0.88 -19.71
N ALA A 38 25.13 -2.13 -19.91
CA ALA A 38 24.30 -2.83 -18.92
C ALA A 38 24.99 -2.90 -17.53
N ALA A 39 26.32 -2.98 -17.50
CA ALA A 39 27.08 -2.94 -16.25
C ALA A 39 26.95 -1.59 -15.55
N ASP A 40 26.92 -0.48 -16.30
CA ASP A 40 26.79 0.86 -15.71
C ASP A 40 25.38 1.10 -15.17
N LEU A 41 24.35 0.63 -15.87
CA LEU A 41 22.96 0.66 -15.38
C LEU A 41 22.81 -0.12 -14.08
N ALA A 42 23.32 -1.36 -14.05
CA ALA A 42 23.28 -2.18 -12.84
C ALA A 42 24.07 -1.53 -11.69
N ARG A 43 25.28 -1.01 -11.97
CA ARG A 43 26.12 -0.34 -10.97
C ARG A 43 25.45 0.88 -10.38
N ALA A 44 24.81 1.72 -11.19
CA ALA A 44 24.11 2.91 -10.73
C ALA A 44 23.01 2.56 -9.72
N VAL A 45 22.21 1.53 -10.02
CA VAL A 45 21.17 1.05 -9.10
C VAL A 45 21.78 0.44 -7.83
N LEU A 46 22.78 -0.42 -7.96
CA LEU A 46 23.42 -1.10 -6.82
C LEU A 46 24.14 -0.13 -5.86
N LEU A 47 24.56 1.04 -6.34
CA LEU A 47 25.17 2.09 -5.51
C LEU A 47 24.14 2.94 -4.76
N LEU A 48 22.98 3.17 -5.37
CA LEU A 48 21.95 4.07 -4.83
C LEU A 48 20.90 3.34 -4.00
N VAL A 49 20.68 2.05 -4.26
CA VAL A 49 19.59 1.25 -3.70
C VAL A 49 20.17 0.18 -2.80
N GLY A 50 19.82 0.23 -1.51
CA GLY A 50 20.22 -0.78 -0.54
C GLY A 50 19.65 -2.17 -0.83
N PRO A 51 20.27 -3.25 -0.32
CA PRO A 51 19.91 -4.63 -0.63
C PRO A 51 18.45 -4.97 -0.27
N ASP A 52 17.93 -4.43 0.83
CA ASP A 52 16.54 -4.66 1.27
C ASP A 52 15.51 -4.06 0.31
N GLN A 53 15.81 -2.89 -0.25
CA GLN A 53 14.93 -2.24 -1.23
C GLN A 53 15.01 -2.95 -2.58
N LEU A 54 16.20 -3.35 -2.99
CA LEU A 54 16.40 -4.13 -4.20
C LEU A 54 15.66 -5.47 -4.15
N ALA A 55 15.63 -6.13 -2.99
CA ALA A 55 14.90 -7.39 -2.78
C ALA A 55 13.38 -7.26 -2.93
N ARG A 56 12.82 -6.03 -2.87
CA ARG A 56 11.38 -5.78 -3.11
C ARG A 56 11.03 -5.65 -4.60
N VAL A 57 12.01 -5.36 -5.45
CA VAL A 57 11.81 -5.28 -6.91
C VAL A 57 11.58 -6.68 -7.45
N PRO A 58 10.48 -6.98 -8.16
CA PRO A 58 10.26 -8.31 -8.73
C PRO A 58 11.42 -8.77 -9.63
N ASP A 59 11.91 -10.00 -9.44
CA ASP A 59 12.91 -10.58 -10.34
C ASP A 59 12.23 -10.98 -11.67
N PRO A 60 12.66 -10.47 -12.83
CA PRO A 60 12.13 -10.89 -14.12
C PRO A 60 12.43 -12.37 -14.45
N GLY A 61 13.32 -13.01 -13.69
CA GLY A 61 13.53 -14.45 -13.74
C GLY A 61 14.43 -14.94 -14.88
N GLU A 62 14.58 -16.26 -14.94
CA GLU A 62 15.30 -16.95 -16.01
C GLU A 62 14.49 -17.02 -17.31
N PRO A 63 15.14 -17.20 -18.47
CA PRO A 63 14.43 -17.39 -19.73
C PRO A 63 13.61 -18.69 -19.70
N ASP A 64 12.45 -18.65 -20.37
CA ASP A 64 11.63 -19.83 -20.62
C ASP A 64 12.43 -20.94 -21.35
N PRO A 65 12.12 -22.24 -21.15
CA PRO A 65 12.78 -23.33 -21.87
C PRO A 65 12.76 -23.20 -23.41
N ALA A 66 11.76 -22.56 -24.00
CA ALA A 66 11.67 -22.31 -25.43
C ALA A 66 12.45 -21.06 -25.88
N ASP A 67 12.72 -20.12 -24.97
CA ASP A 67 13.46 -18.89 -25.26
C ASP A 67 14.96 -19.20 -25.41
N ARG A 68 15.41 -19.31 -26.67
CA ARG A 68 16.77 -19.72 -27.04
C ARG A 68 17.34 -18.80 -28.12
N GLU A 69 18.52 -18.29 -27.83
CA GLU A 69 19.33 -17.51 -28.76
C GLU A 69 20.14 -18.46 -29.66
N ALA A 70 20.09 -18.25 -30.98
CA ALA A 70 20.87 -18.99 -31.97
C ALA A 70 22.16 -18.23 -32.30
N ILE A 71 23.31 -18.88 -32.17
CA ILE A 71 24.62 -18.25 -32.41
C ILE A 71 25.48 -19.11 -33.30
N GLU A 72 25.98 -18.49 -34.36
CA GLU A 72 26.99 -19.08 -35.20
C GLU A 72 28.35 -19.09 -34.49
N LEU A 73 28.90 -20.28 -34.33
CA LEU A 73 30.23 -20.47 -33.77
C LEU A 73 31.27 -19.96 -34.78
N ARG A 74 32.03 -18.93 -34.41
CA ARG A 74 33.05 -18.32 -35.28
C ARG A 74 34.42 -19.00 -35.19
N SER A 75 34.63 -19.90 -34.23
CA SER A 75 35.94 -20.52 -33.94
C SER A 75 35.83 -21.97 -33.43
N GLY A 76 36.92 -22.73 -33.57
CA GLY A 76 37.03 -24.13 -33.15
C GLY A 76 36.56 -25.15 -34.19
N ALA A 77 36.59 -26.44 -33.84
CA ALA A 77 36.22 -27.56 -34.72
C ALA A 77 34.75 -27.52 -35.20
N SER A 78 33.91 -26.72 -34.52
CA SER A 78 32.49 -26.54 -34.84
C SER A 78 32.19 -25.19 -35.50
N ARG A 79 33.19 -24.51 -36.08
CA ARG A 79 33.01 -23.25 -36.81
C ARG A 79 31.94 -23.39 -37.90
N GLY A 80 31.02 -22.42 -37.96
CA GLY A 80 29.88 -22.42 -38.88
C GLY A 80 28.65 -23.17 -38.38
N ARG A 81 28.71 -23.88 -37.24
CA ARG A 81 27.52 -24.49 -36.63
C ARG A 81 26.76 -23.46 -35.79
N VAL A 82 25.43 -23.59 -35.79
CA VAL A 82 24.52 -22.79 -34.96
C VAL A 82 24.34 -23.49 -33.62
N LEU A 83 24.71 -22.81 -32.54
CA LEU A 83 24.46 -23.24 -31.17
C LEU A 83 23.25 -22.51 -30.59
N LYS A 84 22.27 -23.26 -30.08
CA LYS A 84 21.16 -22.70 -29.30
C LYS A 84 21.56 -22.60 -27.83
N ARG A 85 21.44 -21.41 -27.24
CA ARG A 85 21.78 -21.17 -25.82
C ARG A 85 20.72 -20.31 -25.14
N LYS A 86 20.72 -20.30 -23.80
CA LYS A 86 19.91 -19.34 -23.02
C LYS A 86 20.35 -17.89 -23.36
N PRO A 87 19.41 -16.97 -23.64
CA PRO A 87 19.71 -15.55 -23.71
C PRO A 87 20.28 -15.08 -22.37
N ARG A 88 21.17 -14.10 -22.42
CA ARG A 88 21.94 -13.65 -21.25
C ARG A 88 22.47 -12.25 -21.42
N ILE A 89 22.71 -11.58 -20.31
CA ILE A 89 23.43 -10.32 -20.22
C ILE A 89 24.81 -10.61 -19.66
N GLN A 90 25.85 -10.10 -20.33
CA GLN A 90 27.23 -10.20 -19.86
C GLN A 90 27.66 -8.83 -19.32
N MET A 91 28.21 -8.81 -18.11
CA MET A 91 28.62 -7.57 -17.44
C MET A 91 29.85 -7.78 -16.56
N ARG A 92 30.62 -6.71 -16.30
CA ARG A 92 31.77 -6.73 -15.40
C ARG A 92 31.53 -5.78 -14.23
N LEU A 93 31.47 -6.33 -13.02
CA LEU A 93 31.13 -5.64 -11.78
C LEU A 93 32.04 -6.12 -10.63
N PRO A 94 32.11 -5.41 -9.50
CA PRO A 94 32.71 -5.97 -8.28
C PRO A 94 32.13 -7.35 -7.96
N ALA A 95 32.95 -8.26 -7.45
CA ALA A 95 32.48 -9.57 -7.02
C ALA A 95 31.48 -9.46 -5.84
N GLY A 96 30.60 -10.46 -5.68
CA GLY A 96 29.69 -10.59 -4.53
C GLY A 96 28.19 -10.52 -4.86
N TYR A 97 27.81 -10.19 -6.09
CA TYR A 97 26.38 -10.16 -6.49
C TYR A 97 25.85 -11.52 -6.93
N ARG A 98 24.57 -11.78 -6.70
CA ARG A 98 23.83 -12.92 -7.25
C ARG A 98 23.16 -12.52 -8.57
N ASP A 99 22.95 -13.48 -9.46
CA ASP A 99 22.28 -13.25 -10.75
C ASP A 99 20.89 -12.61 -10.58
N SER A 100 20.12 -13.03 -9.56
CA SER A 100 18.81 -12.44 -9.26
C SER A 100 18.90 -10.97 -8.86
N ASP A 101 19.95 -10.57 -8.12
CA ASP A 101 20.14 -9.18 -7.71
C ASP A 101 20.50 -8.30 -8.92
N LEU A 102 21.31 -8.84 -9.83
CA LEU A 102 21.67 -8.16 -11.08
C LEU A 102 20.46 -8.00 -12.02
N ARG A 103 19.60 -9.03 -12.12
CA ARG A 103 18.34 -8.93 -12.86
C ARG A 103 17.39 -7.90 -12.25
N ARG A 104 17.22 -7.91 -10.93
CA ARG A 104 16.40 -6.91 -10.21
C ARG A 104 16.92 -5.49 -10.39
N ALA A 105 18.24 -5.30 -10.34
CA ALA A 105 18.84 -3.98 -10.54
C ALA A 105 18.54 -3.44 -11.94
N LEU A 106 18.69 -4.28 -12.97
CA LEU A 106 18.36 -3.91 -14.35
C LEU A 106 16.86 -3.72 -14.57
N ALA A 107 16.01 -4.51 -13.90
CA ALA A 107 14.56 -4.33 -13.93
C ALA A 107 14.15 -2.99 -13.33
N LEU A 108 14.72 -2.61 -12.18
CA LEU A 108 14.48 -1.30 -11.56
C LEU A 108 14.95 -0.16 -12.47
N ALA A 109 16.10 -0.30 -13.14
CA ALA A 109 16.57 0.70 -14.11
C ALA A 109 15.58 0.88 -15.28
N LEU A 110 14.97 -0.21 -15.77
CA LEU A 110 13.91 -0.15 -16.78
C LEU A 110 12.65 0.54 -16.24
N GLN A 111 12.15 0.13 -15.08
CA GLN A 111 10.97 0.73 -14.44
C GLN A 111 11.15 2.24 -14.24
N MET A 112 12.33 2.67 -13.80
CA MET A 112 12.65 4.10 -13.65
C MET A 112 12.70 4.83 -15.00
N ALA A 113 13.22 4.19 -16.04
CA ALA A 113 13.24 4.79 -17.39
C ALA A 113 11.84 4.90 -18.02
N GLU A 114 10.92 4.06 -17.59
CA GLU A 114 9.52 4.00 -18.06
C GLU A 114 8.57 4.83 -17.18
N GLY A 115 9.07 5.41 -16.07
CA GLY A 115 8.26 6.19 -15.13
C GLY A 115 7.42 5.35 -14.17
N GLU A 116 7.61 4.03 -14.15
CA GLU A 116 6.93 3.10 -13.23
C GLU A 116 7.55 3.11 -11.82
N ALA A 117 8.78 3.60 -11.68
CA ALA A 117 9.47 3.74 -10.41
C ALA A 117 10.23 5.08 -10.32
N GLN A 118 10.35 5.63 -9.11
CA GLN A 118 11.09 6.86 -8.84
C GLN A 118 11.96 6.71 -7.59
N LEU A 119 13.11 7.38 -7.59
CA LEU A 119 13.96 7.52 -6.40
C LEU A 119 13.59 8.79 -5.66
N ALA A 120 13.33 8.68 -4.37
CA ALA A 120 13.06 9.80 -3.47
C ALA A 120 14.11 9.84 -2.36
N LEU A 121 14.57 11.05 -2.04
CA LEU A 121 15.42 11.29 -0.87
C LEU A 121 14.50 11.48 0.34
N VAL A 122 14.65 10.60 1.33
CA VAL A 122 13.89 10.66 2.58
C VAL A 122 14.84 10.98 3.73
N THR A 123 14.63 12.12 4.37
CA THR A 123 15.43 12.53 5.52
C THR A 123 14.97 11.85 6.81
N ALA A 124 15.76 11.98 7.87
CA ALA A 124 15.32 11.55 9.20
C ALA A 124 14.15 12.41 9.71
N SER A 125 14.04 13.67 9.26
CA SER A 125 12.92 14.54 9.63
C SER A 125 11.63 14.05 8.98
N ASP A 126 11.68 13.68 7.69
CA ASP A 126 10.51 13.17 6.96
C ASP A 126 9.96 11.90 7.62
N ARG A 127 10.85 10.96 7.96
CA ARG A 127 10.46 9.73 8.69
C ARG A 127 9.82 10.01 10.04
N ARG A 128 10.32 11.01 10.79
CA ARG A 128 9.72 11.41 12.07
C ARG A 128 8.38 12.07 11.88
N ALA A 129 8.22 12.90 10.85
CA ALA A 129 6.96 13.54 10.51
C ALA A 129 5.90 12.49 10.13
N GLU A 130 6.25 11.54 9.26
CA GLU A 130 5.37 10.41 8.90
C GLU A 130 4.97 9.59 10.14
N ALA A 131 5.94 9.21 10.98
CA ALA A 131 5.65 8.47 12.21
C ALA A 131 4.78 9.26 13.20
N ALA A 132 4.94 10.59 13.27
CA ALA A 132 4.12 11.46 14.12
C ALA A 132 2.68 11.57 13.58
N VAL A 133 2.50 11.65 12.26
CA VAL A 133 1.20 11.65 11.61
C VAL A 133 0.48 10.32 11.86
N GLU A 134 1.17 9.19 11.70
CA GLU A 134 0.59 7.87 11.96
C GLU A 134 0.17 7.73 13.42
N LYS A 135 1.05 8.11 14.36
CA LYS A 135 0.73 8.09 15.78
C LYS A 135 -0.45 9.01 16.15
N ALA A 136 -0.54 10.18 15.52
CA ALA A 136 -1.67 11.09 15.74
C ALA A 136 -2.98 10.49 15.19
N ARG A 137 -2.92 9.82 14.04
CA ARG A 137 -4.06 9.12 13.45
C ARG A 137 -4.54 7.99 14.35
N ASP A 138 -3.62 7.18 14.88
CA ASP A 138 -3.95 6.09 15.81
C ASP A 138 -4.59 6.64 17.07
N GLY A 139 -4.02 7.70 17.66
CA GLY A 139 -4.60 8.36 18.84
C GLY A 139 -6.01 8.90 18.59
N LEU A 140 -6.26 9.52 17.43
CA LEU A 140 -7.59 9.99 17.04
C LEU A 140 -8.57 8.82 16.81
N ALA A 141 -8.09 7.69 16.31
CA ALA A 141 -8.93 6.51 16.10
C ALA A 141 -9.35 5.89 17.44
N GLU A 142 -8.42 5.79 18.40
CA GLU A 142 -8.70 5.34 19.77
C GLU A 142 -9.68 6.28 20.47
N GLU A 143 -9.45 7.59 20.43
CA GLU A 143 -10.35 8.58 21.02
C GLU A 143 -11.75 8.51 20.42
N ASN A 144 -11.87 8.41 19.09
CA ASN A 144 -13.17 8.23 18.44
C ASN A 144 -13.87 6.94 18.87
N ALA A 145 -13.12 5.85 19.06
CA ALA A 145 -13.69 4.59 19.55
C ALA A 145 -14.23 4.76 20.98
N THR A 146 -13.47 5.41 21.88
CA THR A 146 -13.93 5.72 23.24
C THR A 146 -15.17 6.62 23.24
N LEU A 147 -15.17 7.69 22.43
CA LEU A 147 -16.31 8.61 22.32
C LEU A 147 -17.56 7.88 21.81
N ARG A 148 -17.42 7.00 20.81
CA ARG A 148 -18.54 6.18 20.33
C ARG A 148 -19.10 5.28 21.42
N GLN A 149 -18.25 4.66 22.23
CA GLN A 149 -18.70 3.83 23.35
C GLN A 149 -19.45 4.67 24.39
N LEU A 150 -18.89 5.80 24.81
CA LEU A 150 -19.53 6.70 25.77
C LEU A 150 -20.88 7.22 25.26
N VAL A 151 -20.96 7.58 23.97
CA VAL A 151 -22.23 7.98 23.35
C VAL A 151 -23.23 6.83 23.33
N SER A 152 -22.79 5.59 23.06
CA SER A 152 -23.65 4.41 23.12
C SER A 152 -24.20 4.18 24.54
N ASP A 153 -23.35 4.28 25.56
CA ASP A 153 -23.74 4.07 26.96
C ASP A 153 -24.71 5.14 27.48
N LEU A 154 -24.58 6.38 26.98
CA LEU A 154 -25.44 7.50 27.35
C LEU A 154 -26.72 7.61 26.49
N ALA A 155 -26.77 6.94 25.33
CA ALA A 155 -27.92 6.99 24.45
C ALA A 155 -29.13 6.28 25.11
N THR A 156 -30.32 6.86 24.93
CA THR A 156 -31.57 6.25 25.42
C THR A 156 -31.71 4.82 24.86
N PRO A 157 -31.90 3.79 25.69
CA PRO A 157 -31.99 2.41 25.21
C PRO A 157 -33.28 2.18 24.41
N VAL A 158 -33.23 1.24 23.47
CA VAL A 158 -34.43 0.71 22.81
C VAL A 158 -35.24 -0.06 23.85
N LEU A 159 -36.53 0.25 23.96
CA LEU A 159 -37.40 -0.43 24.92
C LEU A 159 -37.75 -1.82 24.41
N GLU A 160 -37.29 -2.89 25.05
CA GLU A 160 -37.54 -4.28 24.61
C GLU A 160 -39.03 -4.63 24.46
N ARG A 161 -39.86 -4.10 25.36
CA ARG A 161 -41.33 -4.30 25.35
C ARG A 161 -42.06 -3.36 24.38
N GLY A 162 -41.33 -2.53 23.66
CA GLY A 162 -41.88 -1.44 22.86
C GLY A 162 -42.53 -0.34 23.71
N ILE A 163 -43.26 0.55 23.05
CA ILE A 163 -43.92 1.69 23.69
C ILE A 163 -45.32 1.27 24.12
N THR A 164 -45.55 1.18 25.44
CA THR A 164 -46.83 0.75 26.01
C THR A 164 -47.72 1.93 26.40
N GLY A 165 -47.13 3.07 26.76
CA GLY A 165 -47.87 4.25 27.19
C GLY A 165 -47.22 5.59 26.84
N ARG A 166 -47.83 6.67 27.34
CA ARG A 166 -47.34 8.05 27.14
C ARG A 166 -45.94 8.25 27.76
N SER A 167 -45.71 7.67 28.93
CA SER A 167 -44.41 7.74 29.64
C SER A 167 -43.26 7.17 28.80
N ASP A 168 -43.49 6.03 28.15
CA ASP A 168 -42.51 5.40 27.25
C ASP A 168 -42.24 6.27 26.02
N ALA A 169 -43.29 6.85 25.44
CA ALA A 169 -43.17 7.74 24.28
C ALA A 169 -42.38 9.03 24.61
N LEU A 170 -42.58 9.58 25.81
CA LEU A 170 -41.79 10.70 26.31
C LEU A 170 -40.33 10.30 26.55
N PHE A 171 -40.11 9.14 27.18
CA PHE A 171 -38.77 8.63 27.47
C PHE A 171 -37.95 8.40 26.19
N VAL A 172 -38.50 7.75 25.17
CA VAL A 172 -37.83 7.46 23.88
C VAL A 172 -37.41 8.75 23.15
N LEU A 173 -38.18 9.84 23.29
CA LEU A 173 -37.82 11.16 22.75
C LEU A 173 -36.84 11.94 23.65
N GLY A 174 -36.49 11.40 24.81
CA GLY A 174 -35.58 12.01 25.78
C GLY A 174 -36.25 13.08 26.66
N PHE A 175 -37.57 13.00 26.87
CA PHE A 175 -38.29 13.83 27.82
C PHE A 175 -38.49 13.08 29.16
N PRO A 176 -38.61 13.80 30.28
CA PRO A 176 -39.08 13.21 31.54
C PRO A 176 -40.47 12.55 31.38
N PRO A 177 -40.76 11.42 32.02
CA PRO A 177 -42.05 10.72 31.91
C PRO A 177 -43.28 11.55 32.29
N THR A 178 -43.09 12.59 33.11
CA THR A 178 -44.15 13.49 33.58
C THR A 178 -44.23 14.80 32.81
N ALA A 179 -43.39 14.99 31.79
CA ALA A 179 -43.36 16.22 31.01
C ALA A 179 -44.62 16.39 30.15
N VAL A 180 -45.00 17.65 29.92
CA VAL A 180 -46.12 18.03 29.05
C VAL A 180 -45.61 18.90 27.89
N PRO A 181 -44.78 18.36 26.98
CA PRO A 181 -44.27 19.12 25.84
C PRO A 181 -45.39 19.42 24.85
N ASP A 182 -45.35 20.61 24.26
CA ASP A 182 -46.27 21.01 23.21
C ASP A 182 -45.98 20.26 21.88
N PRO A 183 -46.96 20.20 20.95
CA PRO A 183 -46.80 19.49 19.68
C PRO A 183 -45.59 19.94 18.83
N THR A 184 -45.23 21.22 18.88
CA THR A 184 -44.10 21.74 18.11
C THR A 184 -42.77 21.27 18.71
N THR A 185 -42.67 21.22 20.04
CA THR A 185 -41.50 20.71 20.76
C THR A 185 -41.30 19.21 20.53
N VAL A 186 -42.37 18.42 20.53
CA VAL A 186 -42.33 16.98 20.18
C VAL A 186 -41.82 16.78 18.75
N LYS A 187 -42.42 17.46 17.76
CA LYS A 187 -42.00 17.34 16.34
C LYS A 187 -40.54 17.76 16.12
N ARG A 188 -40.09 18.84 16.79
CA ARG A 188 -38.70 19.31 16.70
C ARG A 188 -37.72 18.27 17.26
N ARG A 189 -38.05 17.67 18.40
CA ARG A 189 -37.20 16.64 19.04
C ARG A 189 -37.14 15.37 18.18
N TRP A 190 -38.28 14.89 17.69
CA TRP A 190 -38.35 13.75 16.78
C TRP A 190 -37.50 13.99 15.53
N ARG A 191 -37.62 15.15 14.85
CA ARG A 191 -36.81 15.46 13.66
C ARG A 191 -35.31 15.38 13.93
N ARG A 192 -34.85 15.88 15.08
CA ARG A 192 -33.43 15.81 15.45
C ARG A 192 -32.94 14.37 15.61
N LEU A 193 -33.72 13.51 16.27
CA LEU A 193 -33.37 12.11 16.48
C LEU A 193 -33.51 11.29 15.19
N ALA A 194 -34.51 11.58 14.36
CA ALA A 194 -34.70 10.96 13.06
C ALA A 194 -33.51 11.22 12.13
N MET A 195 -32.92 12.43 12.12
CA MET A 195 -31.69 12.68 11.33
C MET A 195 -30.49 11.82 11.76
N ILE A 196 -30.46 11.37 13.02
CA ILE A 196 -29.36 10.57 13.56
C ILE A 196 -29.60 9.07 13.33
N TYR A 197 -30.84 8.60 13.52
CA TYR A 197 -31.15 7.16 13.48
C TYR A 197 -31.83 6.71 12.18
N HIS A 198 -32.00 7.59 11.20
CA HIS A 198 -32.52 7.21 9.89
C HIS A 198 -31.68 6.07 9.30
N PRO A 199 -32.27 5.02 8.71
CA PRO A 199 -31.53 3.89 8.15
C PRO A 199 -30.43 4.28 7.16
N ASP A 200 -30.66 5.34 6.39
CA ASP A 200 -29.70 5.84 5.39
C ASP A 200 -28.60 6.75 5.98
N SER A 201 -28.62 7.00 7.29
CA SER A 201 -27.59 7.81 7.94
C SER A 201 -26.40 6.95 8.39
N ALA A 202 -25.25 7.59 8.62
CA ALA A 202 -24.05 6.91 9.10
C ALA A 202 -24.23 6.21 10.48
N PHE A 203 -25.28 6.56 11.23
CA PHE A 203 -25.63 5.97 12.52
C PHE A 203 -27.05 5.37 12.52
N GLY A 204 -27.52 4.93 11.34
CA GLY A 204 -28.87 4.42 11.15
C GLY A 204 -29.20 3.21 12.02
N ASP A 205 -30.39 3.21 12.60
CA ASP A 205 -30.89 2.16 13.49
C ASP A 205 -32.39 1.99 13.26
N HIS A 206 -32.77 0.89 12.59
CA HIS A 206 -34.15 0.59 12.25
C HIS A 206 -35.06 0.45 13.48
N GLU A 207 -34.56 -0.11 14.57
CA GLU A 207 -35.35 -0.33 15.79
C GLU A 207 -35.61 1.00 16.49
N ARG A 208 -34.57 1.82 16.66
CA ARG A 208 -34.72 3.17 17.22
C ARG A 208 -35.65 4.03 16.37
N MET A 209 -35.52 3.99 15.05
CA MET A 209 -36.37 4.76 14.15
C MET A 209 -37.84 4.32 14.24
N SER A 210 -38.09 3.00 14.33
CA SER A 210 -39.44 2.45 14.54
C SER A 210 -40.06 2.96 15.85
N GLN A 211 -39.30 2.91 16.96
CA GLN A 211 -39.79 3.43 18.24
C GLN A 211 -40.01 4.94 18.24
N LEU A 212 -39.17 5.71 17.55
CA LEU A 212 -39.37 7.16 17.40
C LEU A 212 -40.66 7.49 16.66
N ASN A 213 -40.98 6.75 15.60
CA ASN A 213 -42.23 6.93 14.85
C ASN A 213 -43.45 6.56 15.71
N LEU A 214 -43.38 5.45 16.45
CA LEU A 214 -44.45 5.04 17.36
C LEU A 214 -44.65 6.04 18.51
N ALA A 215 -43.57 6.60 19.06
CA ALA A 215 -43.61 7.65 20.08
C ALA A 215 -44.30 8.91 19.56
N LEU A 216 -43.95 9.34 18.34
CA LEU A 216 -44.56 10.50 17.70
C LEU A 216 -46.07 10.32 17.52
N SER A 217 -46.49 9.18 16.96
CA SER A 217 -47.90 8.86 16.76
C SER A 217 -48.67 8.82 18.08
N ARG A 218 -48.08 8.28 19.16
CA ARG A 218 -48.71 8.21 20.49
C ARG A 218 -48.88 9.57 21.16
N LEU A 219 -48.01 10.54 20.88
CA LEU A 219 -48.04 11.86 21.53
C LEU A 219 -48.88 12.89 20.76
N LEU A 220 -49.08 12.68 19.45
CA LEU A 220 -49.71 13.65 18.54
C LEU A 220 -50.93 13.11 17.78
N GLY A 221 -51.16 11.79 17.77
CA GLY A 221 -52.37 11.15 17.25
C GLY A 221 -53.41 10.98 18.34
#